data_AF-A0A920ENB5-F1
#
_entry.id   AF-A0A920ENB5-F1
#
_cell.length_a   1.000
_cell.length_b   1.000
_cell.length_c   1.000
_cell.angle_alpha   90.00
_cell.angle_beta   90.00
_cell.angle_gamma   90.00
#
_symmetry.space_group_name_H-M   'P 1'
#
loop_
_entity.id
_entity.type
_entity.pdbx_description
1 polymer ?
#
loop_
_entity_poly.entity_id
_entity_poly.type
_entity_poly.pdbx_seq_one_letter_code
_entity_poly.pdbx_strand_id
1 'polypeptide(L)'
;MGLLQEGKWVDKWYDTKASNGHFVRKSSQFRNWITPDGSAGPTGSSGFKAEAERYHLYVSLACPWAHRTLIFRVLKGLEDIISISVVHWYMAEDGWTFETGNGVIPDDVNGANFLHQVYTSAKPEYSGRVTVPVLWDKNNGL
;
A
#
# COMPACT_ATOMS: atom_id res chain seq x y z
N MET A 1 -7.39 13.89 -2.31
CA MET A 1 -7.37 12.45 -1.93
C MET A 1 -8.39 11.75 -2.81
N GLY A 2 -7.89 11.15 -3.88
CA GLY A 2 -8.70 10.46 -4.87
C GLY A 2 -8.93 8.97 -4.57
N LEU A 3 -9.44 8.29 -5.58
CA LEU A 3 -9.60 6.85 -5.63
C LEU A 3 -9.32 6.37 -7.06
N LEU A 4 -9.05 5.07 -7.19
CA LEU A 4 -9.14 4.41 -8.48
C LEU A 4 -10.59 3.99 -8.73
N GLN A 5 -11.07 4.22 -9.95
CA GLN A 5 -12.32 3.71 -10.48
C GLN A 5 -12.02 3.02 -11.81
N GLU A 6 -12.20 1.70 -11.84
CA GLU A 6 -11.89 0.85 -13.00
C GLU A 6 -10.47 1.10 -13.53
N GLY A 7 -9.49 1.16 -12.61
CA GLY A 7 -8.09 1.40 -12.95
C GLY A 7 -7.71 2.85 -13.24
N LYS A 8 -8.67 3.78 -13.28
CA LYS A 8 -8.42 5.19 -13.58
C LYS A 8 -8.42 6.01 -12.30
N TRP A 9 -7.40 6.85 -12.13
CA TRP A 9 -7.33 7.77 -11.00
C TRP A 9 -8.39 8.86 -11.14
N VAL A 10 -9.10 9.13 -10.05
CA VAL A 10 -10.12 10.17 -9.95
C VAL A 10 -9.89 10.91 -8.64
N ASP A 11 -9.56 12.20 -8.69
CA ASP A 11 -9.45 13.03 -7.48
C ASP A 11 -10.84 13.40 -6.95
N LYS A 12 -11.47 12.44 -6.27
CA LYS A 12 -12.77 12.60 -5.63
C LYS A 12 -12.71 12.20 -4.16
N TRP A 13 -13.18 13.13 -3.32
CA TRP A 13 -13.32 12.91 -1.89
C TRP A 13 -14.47 11.94 -1.55
N TYR A 14 -14.55 11.51 -0.30
CA TYR A 14 -15.66 10.69 0.20
C TYR A 14 -16.98 11.45 0.06
N ASP A 15 -18.01 10.76 -0.43
CA ASP A 15 -19.37 11.29 -0.43
C ASP A 15 -19.95 11.19 0.98
N THR A 16 -19.70 12.21 1.79
CA THR A 16 -20.25 12.31 3.14
C THR A 16 -21.69 12.82 3.14
N LYS A 17 -22.21 13.35 2.01
CA LYS A 17 -23.62 13.76 1.91
C LYS A 17 -24.53 12.54 1.90
N ALA A 18 -24.14 11.49 1.16
CA ALA A 18 -24.87 10.22 1.10
C ALA A 18 -24.96 9.51 2.47
N SER A 19 -24.07 9.83 3.41
CA SER A 19 -23.99 9.24 4.74
C SER A 19 -24.34 10.22 5.88
N ASN A 20 -25.09 11.29 5.59
CA ASN A 20 -25.51 12.28 6.59
C ASN A 20 -24.34 12.86 7.43
N GLY A 21 -23.21 13.12 6.78
CA GLY A 21 -21.99 13.65 7.39
C GLY A 21 -21.05 12.58 7.97
N HIS A 22 -21.46 11.31 8.06
CA HIS A 22 -20.60 10.25 8.58
C HIS A 22 -19.46 9.92 7.61
N PHE A 23 -18.24 9.79 8.15
CA PHE A 23 -17.13 9.22 7.41
C PHE A 23 -17.23 7.70 7.36
N VAL A 24 -17.69 7.15 6.23
CA VAL A 24 -17.78 5.70 6.01
C VAL A 24 -16.60 5.24 5.15
N ARG A 25 -15.66 4.52 5.77
CA ARG A 25 -14.48 3.99 5.08
C ARG A 25 -14.82 2.66 4.41
N LYS A 26 -14.54 2.55 3.11
CA LYS A 26 -14.57 1.25 2.42
C LYS A 26 -13.46 0.34 2.93
N SER A 27 -13.76 -0.93 3.11
CA SER A 27 -12.78 -1.96 3.46
C SER A 27 -11.67 -2.02 2.41
N SER A 28 -10.44 -2.29 2.85
CA SER A 28 -9.34 -2.57 1.92
C SER A 28 -9.52 -3.98 1.33
N GLN A 29 -9.11 -4.15 0.07
CA GLN A 29 -9.46 -5.33 -0.74
C GLN A 29 -8.36 -6.40 -0.73
N PHE A 30 -7.10 -6.00 -0.55
CA PHE A 30 -6.00 -6.93 -0.40
C PHE A 30 -5.95 -7.40 1.06
N ARG A 31 -6.15 -8.70 1.25
CA ARG A 31 -6.40 -9.35 2.56
C ARG A 31 -5.70 -10.71 2.68
N ASN A 32 -4.63 -10.90 1.92
CA ASN A 32 -3.79 -12.09 2.01
C ASN A 32 -2.89 -12.02 3.26
N TRP A 33 -2.31 -13.16 3.63
CA TRP A 33 -1.46 -13.29 4.81
C TRP A 33 -0.13 -13.93 4.43
N ILE A 34 0.96 -13.39 4.96
CA ILE A 34 2.26 -14.07 4.94
C ILE A 34 2.26 -15.10 6.07
N THR A 35 2.51 -16.36 5.74
CA THR A 35 2.59 -17.48 6.68
C THR A 35 3.92 -18.21 6.55
N PRO A 36 4.41 -18.91 7.58
CA PRO A 36 5.72 -19.57 7.54
C PRO A 36 5.91 -20.57 6.38
N ASP A 37 4.82 -21.23 5.96
CA ASP A 37 4.80 -22.25 4.92
C ASP A 37 4.09 -21.82 3.63
N GLY A 38 3.48 -20.63 3.61
CA GLY A 38 2.69 -20.13 2.49
C GLY A 38 1.24 -20.65 2.46
N SER A 39 0.79 -21.32 3.51
CA SER A 39 -0.63 -21.64 3.71
C SER A 39 -1.50 -20.38 3.76
N ALA A 40 -2.79 -20.51 3.45
CA ALA A 40 -3.73 -19.40 3.53
C ALA A 40 -3.92 -18.97 4.99
N GLY A 41 -3.94 -17.66 5.23
CA GLY A 41 -4.35 -17.12 6.53
C GLY A 41 -5.87 -17.09 6.71
N PRO A 42 -6.37 -16.41 7.75
CA PRO A 42 -7.81 -16.26 8.00
C PRO A 42 -8.62 -15.66 6.84
N THR A 43 -7.98 -14.94 5.92
CA THR A 43 -8.59 -14.32 4.74
C THR A 43 -7.66 -14.41 3.54
N GLY A 44 -8.21 -14.18 2.34
CA GLY A 44 -7.43 -14.16 1.11
C GLY A 44 -7.01 -15.55 0.64
N SER A 45 -5.90 -15.63 -0.09
CA SER A 45 -5.39 -16.86 -0.72
C SER A 45 -4.05 -17.28 -0.10
N SER A 46 -3.70 -18.57 -0.30
CA SER A 46 -2.35 -19.09 -0.02
C SER A 46 -1.33 -18.57 -1.05
N GLY A 47 -0.07 -18.94 -0.87
CA GLY A 47 1.04 -18.65 -1.79
C GLY A 47 2.03 -17.61 -1.28
N PHE A 48 1.80 -17.04 -0.10
CA PHE A 48 2.65 -16.00 0.50
C PHE A 48 3.48 -16.59 1.65
N LYS A 49 4.56 -17.29 1.29
CA LYS A 49 5.47 -17.88 2.26
C LYS A 49 6.45 -16.84 2.80
N ALA A 50 6.65 -16.83 4.11
CA ALA A 50 7.64 -15.99 4.77
C ALA A 50 9.05 -16.31 4.26
N GLU A 51 9.60 -15.40 3.45
CA GLU A 51 10.88 -15.57 2.76
C GLU A 51 11.64 -14.25 2.76
N ALA A 52 12.96 -14.33 3.01
CA ALA A 52 13.82 -13.16 3.00
C ALA A 52 13.87 -12.52 1.61
N GLU A 53 14.00 -11.19 1.58
CA GLU A 53 14.14 -10.41 0.35
C GLU A 53 12.97 -10.52 -0.65
N ARG A 54 11.86 -11.18 -0.29
CA ARG A 54 10.68 -11.31 -1.17
C ARG A 54 9.71 -10.14 -1.02
N TYR A 55 9.54 -9.66 0.21
CA TYR A 55 8.52 -8.68 0.53
C TYR A 55 9.07 -7.25 0.58
N HIS A 56 8.23 -6.31 0.17
CA HIS A 56 8.53 -4.88 0.15
C HIS A 56 7.38 -4.09 0.78
N LEU A 57 7.67 -2.99 1.46
CA LEU A 57 6.67 -2.22 2.18
C LEU A 57 6.65 -0.76 1.70
N TYR A 58 5.52 -0.34 1.13
CA TYR A 58 5.27 1.07 0.81
C TYR A 58 4.62 1.77 2.00
N VAL A 59 5.23 2.87 2.45
CA VAL A 59 4.81 3.61 3.64
C VAL A 59 4.82 5.11 3.41
N SER A 60 4.10 5.84 4.27
CA SER A 60 4.34 7.27 4.49
C SER A 60 4.74 7.49 5.94
N LEU A 61 5.79 8.28 6.18
CA LEU A 61 6.22 8.65 7.53
C LEU A 61 5.19 9.53 8.25
N ALA A 62 4.28 10.18 7.51
CA ALA A 62 3.20 11.00 8.06
C ALA A 62 1.95 10.19 8.46
N CYS A 63 1.84 8.92 8.05
CA CYS A 63 0.63 8.12 8.26
C CYS A 63 0.74 7.23 9.50
N PRO A 64 -0.15 7.38 10.52
CA PRO A 64 -0.08 6.55 11.73
C PRO A 64 -0.38 5.07 11.49
N TRP A 65 -1.13 4.72 10.43
CA TRP A 65 -1.35 3.32 10.08
C TRP A 65 -0.09 2.67 9.50
N ALA A 66 0.66 3.40 8.66
CA ALA A 66 1.91 2.92 8.10
C ALA A 66 3.04 2.94 9.14
N HIS A 67 3.02 3.90 10.07
CA HIS A 67 3.98 3.94 11.16
C HIS A 67 3.93 2.68 12.03
N ARG A 68 2.75 2.09 12.25
CA ARG A 68 2.63 0.81 12.99
C ARG A 68 3.45 -0.32 12.34
N THR A 69 3.47 -0.42 11.02
CA THR A 69 4.23 -1.46 10.31
C THR A 69 5.72 -1.21 10.39
N LEU A 70 6.16 0.06 10.36
CA LEU A 70 7.56 0.44 10.58
C LEU A 70 8.05 0.09 11.99
N ILE A 71 7.26 0.42 13.03
CA ILE A 71 7.58 0.08 14.41
C ILE A 71 7.77 -1.44 14.55
N PHE A 72 6.83 -2.23 14.04
CA PHE A 72 6.93 -3.69 14.09
C PHE A 72 8.10 -4.25 13.28
N ARG A 73 8.41 -3.65 12.11
CA ARG A 73 9.58 -4.03 11.31
C ARG A 73 10.87 -3.92 12.12
N VAL A 74 11.06 -2.83 12.87
CA VAL A 74 12.23 -2.63 13.74
C VAL A 74 12.18 -3.57 14.95
N LEU A 75 11.05 -3.61 15.68
CA LEU A 75 10.93 -4.43 16.89
C LEU A 75 11.12 -5.92 16.63
N LYS A 76 10.82 -6.38 15.41
CA LYS A 76 10.98 -7.78 15.00
C LYS A 76 12.29 -8.05 14.26
N GLY A 77 13.16 -7.04 14.08
CA GLY A 77 14.43 -7.18 13.37
C GLY A 77 14.27 -7.59 11.91
N LEU A 78 13.22 -7.11 11.24
CA LEU A 78 12.89 -7.49 9.85
C LEU A 78 13.52 -6.55 8.82
N GLU A 79 14.45 -5.71 9.26
CA GLU A 79 14.91 -4.57 8.47
C GLU A 79 15.71 -4.99 7.23
N ASP A 80 16.52 -6.03 7.40
CA ASP A 80 17.39 -6.56 6.35
C ASP A 80 16.63 -7.39 5.32
N ILE A 81 15.40 -7.82 5.63
CA ILE A 81 14.64 -8.76 4.79
C ILE A 81 13.35 -8.19 4.20
N ILE A 82 12.81 -7.10 4.77
CA ILE A 82 11.68 -6.35 4.22
C ILE A 82 12.19 -4.96 3.86
N SER A 83 12.41 -4.74 2.56
CA SER A 83 12.77 -3.43 2.03
C SER A 83 11.57 -2.47 2.06
N ILE A 84 11.83 -1.17 1.98
CA ILE A 84 10.79 -0.15 2.06
C ILE A 84 10.95 0.89 0.95
N SER A 85 9.82 1.47 0.53
CA SER A 85 9.75 2.73 -0.21
C SER A 85 8.89 3.70 0.59
N VAL A 86 9.26 4.98 0.57
CA VAL A 86 8.63 6.01 1.38
C VAL A 86 8.04 7.05 0.46
N VAL A 87 6.71 7.13 0.38
CA VAL A 87 6.02 8.11 -0.44
C VAL A 87 6.23 9.52 0.11
N HIS A 88 6.13 10.52 -0.78
CA HIS A 88 6.17 11.93 -0.43
C HIS A 88 5.09 12.28 0.60
N TRP A 89 5.45 13.13 1.57
CA TRP A 89 4.57 13.51 2.70
C TRP A 89 3.41 14.40 2.26
N TYR A 90 3.59 15.18 1.19
CA TYR A 90 2.56 16.00 0.59
C TYR A 90 1.68 15.15 -0.32
N MET A 91 0.40 15.01 0.04
CA MET A 91 -0.58 14.19 -0.67
C MET A 91 -1.68 15.09 -1.28
N ALA A 92 -1.53 15.44 -2.56
CA ALA A 92 -2.40 16.38 -3.27
C ALA A 92 -3.42 15.67 -4.19
N GLU A 93 -3.60 16.17 -5.42
CA GLU A 93 -4.53 15.69 -6.44
C GLU A 93 -4.21 14.26 -6.91
N ASP A 94 -2.93 13.91 -7.09
CA ASP A 94 -2.49 12.56 -7.51
C ASP A 94 -2.39 11.55 -6.35
N GLY A 95 -2.73 11.98 -5.14
CA GLY A 95 -2.61 11.14 -3.96
C GLY A 95 -1.15 11.00 -3.52
N TRP A 96 -0.73 9.76 -3.22
CA TRP A 96 0.62 9.48 -2.74
C TRP A 96 1.60 9.37 -3.91
N THR A 97 2.66 10.18 -3.90
CA THR A 97 3.66 10.26 -4.97
C THR A 97 5.02 9.75 -4.49
N PHE A 98 5.92 9.45 -5.43
CA PHE A 98 7.33 9.18 -5.17
C PHE A 98 8.23 10.34 -5.64
N GLU A 99 7.67 11.56 -5.71
CA GLU A 99 8.44 12.76 -6.03
C GLU A 99 9.56 12.98 -5.03
N THR A 100 10.70 13.48 -5.51
CA THR A 100 11.87 13.73 -4.66
C THR A 100 11.52 14.73 -3.56
N GLY A 101 11.83 14.37 -2.32
CA GLY A 101 11.62 15.21 -1.15
C GLY A 101 12.32 14.67 0.08
N ASN A 102 12.29 15.43 1.17
CA ASN A 102 12.96 15.01 2.40
C ASN A 102 12.34 13.72 2.95
N GLY A 103 13.18 12.71 3.21
CA GLY A 103 12.78 11.41 3.73
C GLY A 103 12.04 10.51 2.74
N VAL A 104 11.90 10.92 1.48
CA VAL A 104 11.34 10.06 0.42
C VAL A 104 12.37 9.02 0.02
N ILE A 105 11.88 7.79 -0.19
CA ILE A 105 12.64 6.69 -0.79
C ILE A 105 11.84 6.29 -2.03
N PRO A 106 12.41 6.44 -3.25
CA PRO A 106 11.70 6.16 -4.50
C PRO A 106 11.31 4.69 -4.60
N ASP A 107 10.35 4.40 -5.48
CA ASP A 107 9.96 3.02 -5.78
C ASP A 107 10.94 2.37 -6.77
N ASP A 108 11.98 1.72 -6.23
CA ASP A 108 12.93 0.93 -7.03
C ASP A 108 12.39 -0.47 -7.40
N VAL A 109 11.21 -0.85 -6.92
CA VAL A 109 10.61 -2.17 -7.16
C VAL A 109 9.79 -2.17 -8.45
N ASN A 110 8.89 -1.20 -8.63
CA ASN A 110 8.07 -1.09 -9.83
C ASN A 110 8.41 0.14 -10.69
N GLY A 111 9.24 1.07 -10.20
CA GLY A 111 9.52 2.32 -10.91
C GLY A 111 8.31 3.24 -10.99
N ALA A 112 7.36 3.14 -10.04
CA ALA A 112 6.17 3.97 -10.05
C ALA A 112 6.49 5.42 -9.64
N ASN A 113 5.80 6.38 -10.28
CA ASN A 113 5.79 7.77 -9.85
C ASN A 113 4.68 8.04 -8.82
N PHE A 114 3.62 7.24 -8.85
CA PHE A 114 2.46 7.37 -7.97
C PHE A 114 2.06 6.02 -7.38
N LEU A 115 1.65 6.01 -6.11
CA LEU A 115 1.26 4.76 -5.44
C LEU A 115 0.05 4.09 -6.10
N HIS A 116 -0.83 4.85 -6.76
CA HIS A 116 -1.97 4.26 -7.47
C HIS A 116 -1.51 3.40 -8.66
N GLN A 117 -0.32 3.65 -9.23
CA GLN A 117 0.25 2.82 -10.28
C GLN A 117 0.63 1.43 -9.76
N VAL A 118 1.12 1.33 -8.52
CA VAL A 118 1.39 0.05 -7.82
C VAL A 118 0.10 -0.76 -7.65
N TYR A 119 -1.03 -0.10 -7.36
CA TYR A 119 -2.32 -0.79 -7.29
C TYR A 119 -2.77 -1.30 -8.67
N THR A 120 -2.61 -0.49 -9.72
CA THR A 120 -3.02 -0.87 -11.07
C THR A 120 -2.08 -1.90 -11.70
N SER A 121 -0.82 -1.99 -11.29
CA SER A 121 0.09 -3.05 -11.76
C SER A 121 -0.33 -4.41 -11.20
N ALA A 122 -0.74 -4.47 -9.92
CA ALA A 122 -1.30 -5.68 -9.32
C ALA A 122 -2.70 -6.03 -9.85
N LYS A 123 -3.55 -5.02 -10.06
CA LYS A 123 -4.92 -5.22 -10.55
C LYS A 123 -5.33 -4.06 -11.47
N PRO A 124 -5.26 -4.23 -12.80
CA PRO A 124 -5.53 -3.16 -13.77
C PRO A 124 -6.89 -2.48 -13.59
N GLU A 125 -7.93 -3.23 -13.22
CA GLU A 125 -9.30 -2.72 -13.04
C GLU A 125 -9.62 -2.37 -11.57
N TYR A 126 -8.61 -2.15 -10.72
CA TYR A 126 -8.83 -1.87 -9.31
C TYR A 126 -9.75 -0.66 -9.11
N SER A 127 -10.74 -0.83 -8.24
CA SER A 127 -11.70 0.22 -7.87
C SER A 127 -11.72 0.38 -6.36
N GLY A 128 -11.10 1.43 -5.83
CA GLY A 128 -10.94 1.60 -4.40
C GLY A 128 -9.97 2.71 -4.03
N ARG A 129 -9.76 2.87 -2.71
CA ARG A 129 -8.81 3.85 -2.19
C ARG A 129 -7.39 3.29 -2.29
N VAL A 130 -6.47 4.16 -2.67
CA VAL A 130 -5.03 3.91 -2.70
C VAL A 130 -4.48 4.41 -1.37
N THR A 131 -3.95 3.50 -0.54
CA THR A 131 -3.61 3.81 0.86
C THR A 131 -2.28 3.20 1.25
N VAL A 132 -1.57 3.85 2.17
CA VAL A 132 -0.47 3.24 2.91
C VAL A 132 -0.95 2.69 4.27
N PRO A 133 -0.32 1.63 4.81
CA PRO A 133 0.79 0.87 4.21
C PRO A 133 0.31 -0.11 3.12
N VAL A 134 1.20 -0.47 2.19
CA VAL A 134 1.04 -1.60 1.25
C VAL A 134 2.19 -2.57 1.48
N LEU A 135 1.86 -3.84 1.70
CA LEU A 135 2.84 -4.93 1.73
C LEU A 135 2.78 -5.65 0.39
N TRP A 136 3.91 -5.66 -0.32
CA TRP A 136 4.05 -6.07 -1.70
C TRP A 136 4.92 -7.31 -1.81
N ASP A 137 4.46 -8.29 -2.57
CA ASP A 137 5.19 -9.48 -2.94
C ASP A 137 5.90 -9.28 -4.28
N LYS A 138 7.23 -9.12 -4.25
CA LYS A 138 8.02 -8.90 -5.46
C LYS A 138 7.99 -10.07 -6.44
N ASN A 139 7.70 -11.29 -5.97
CA ASN A 139 7.70 -12.47 -6.83
C ASN A 139 6.42 -12.55 -7.68
N ASN A 140 5.29 -12.13 -7.10
CA ASN A 140 3.97 -12.27 -7.73
C ASN A 140 3.43 -10.94 -8.29
N GLY A 141 4.01 -9.81 -7.88
CA GLY A 141 3.53 -8.48 -8.25
C GLY A 141 2.17 -8.15 -7.62
N LEU A 142 1.97 -8.55 -6.35
CA LEU A 142 0.68 -8.48 -5.63
C LEU A 142 0.82 -8.03 -4.18
#